data_AF-A0ABD5U029-F1
#
_entry.id   AF-A0ABD5U029-F1
#
_cell.length_a   1.000
_cell.length_b   1.000
_cell.length_c   1.000
_cell.angle_alpha   90.00
_cell.angle_beta   90.00
_cell.angle_gamma   90.00
#
_symmetry.space_group_name_H-M   'P 1'
#
loop_
_entity.id
_entity.type
_entity.pdbx_description
1 polymer ?
#
loop_
_entity_poly.entity_id
_entity_poly.type
_entity_poly.pdbx_seq_one_letter_code
_entity_poly.pdbx_strand_id
1 'polypeptide(L)'
;MFLAGVGYVAGLAVYLRSNLDALSVLASAATADPTAALSASHGLTPPGAFVLGTVAAPPSVGLAFPAGAALLALVFVGTVAKFGRGTAYLYLVGAFAPLGAFSFGTAVAVEPSGATLALLVVLPLAATLVFLGDVGWFLLSDR
;
A
#
# COMPACT_ATOMS: atom_id res chain seq x y z
N MET A 1 -4.37 -10.82 11.07
CA MET A 1 -4.96 -10.25 9.84
C MET A 1 -5.51 -8.86 10.13
N PHE A 2 -6.57 -8.71 10.93
CA PHE A 2 -7.15 -7.41 11.28
C PHE A 2 -6.14 -6.39 11.86
N LEU A 3 -5.34 -6.77 12.86
CA LEU A 3 -4.34 -5.87 13.46
C LEU A 3 -3.24 -5.44 12.48
N ALA A 4 -2.83 -6.31 11.55
CA ALA A 4 -1.84 -5.96 10.53
C ALA A 4 -2.41 -4.96 9.51
N GLY A 5 -3.67 -5.15 9.12
CA GLY A 5 -4.40 -4.18 8.29
C GLY A 5 -4.56 -2.83 8.97
N VAL A 6 -4.97 -2.80 10.26
CA VAL A 6 -5.07 -1.56 11.04
C VAL A 6 -3.72 -0.86 11.15
N GLY A 7 -2.65 -1.60 11.46
CA GLY A 7 -1.30 -1.04 11.52
C GLY A 7 -0.84 -0.45 10.19
N TYR A 8 -1.11 -1.16 9.09
CA TYR A 8 -0.81 -0.66 7.75
C TYR A 8 -1.59 0.61 7.41
N VAL A 9 -2.90 0.64 7.64
CA VAL A 9 -3.75 1.81 7.37
C VAL A 9 -3.34 3.01 8.23
N ALA A 10 -3.01 2.79 9.50
CA ALA A 10 -2.53 3.85 10.38
C ALA A 10 -1.21 4.44 9.87
N GLY A 11 -0.25 3.60 9.48
CA GLY A 11 1.02 4.05 8.91
C GLY A 11 0.85 4.75 7.56
N LEU A 12 0.00 4.21 6.68
CA LEU A 12 -0.34 4.83 5.41
C LEU A 12 -0.97 6.21 5.60
N ALA A 13 -1.84 6.37 6.60
CA ALA A 13 -2.43 7.68 6.92
C ALA A 13 -1.37 8.72 7.33
N VAL A 14 -0.31 8.31 8.03
CA VAL A 14 0.82 9.20 8.36
C VAL A 14 1.54 9.64 7.08
N TYR A 15 1.86 8.70 6.18
CA TYR A 15 2.49 9.00 4.90
C TYR A 15 1.62 9.89 4.01
N LEU A 16 0.32 9.60 3.88
CA LEU A 16 -0.59 10.44 3.09
C LEU A 16 -0.73 11.84 3.69
N ARG A 17 -0.76 11.95 5.03
CA ARG A 17 -0.83 13.23 5.72
C ARG A 17 0.42 14.09 5.49
N SER A 18 1.61 13.49 5.42
CA SER A 18 2.83 14.23 5.09
C SER A 18 2.90 14.69 3.63
N ASN A 19 1.96 14.25 2.79
CA ASN A 19 1.92 14.52 1.35
C ASN A 19 0.62 15.22 0.92
N LEU A 20 -0.13 15.84 1.84
CA LEU A 20 -1.43 16.46 1.53
C LEU A 20 -1.34 17.50 0.40
N ASP A 21 -0.30 18.32 0.38
CA ASP A 21 -0.12 19.34 -0.65
C ASP A 21 0.04 18.69 -2.03
N ALA A 22 0.93 17.69 -2.16
CA ALA A 22 1.11 16.92 -3.38
C ALA A 22 -0.17 16.20 -3.83
N LEU A 23 -0.92 15.62 -2.89
CA LEU A 23 -2.20 14.97 -3.17
C LEU A 23 -3.26 15.97 -3.63
N SER A 24 -3.28 17.19 -3.09
CA SER A 24 -4.20 18.24 -3.53
C SER A 24 -3.89 18.70 -4.96
N VAL A 25 -2.61 18.83 -5.30
CA VAL A 25 -2.16 19.16 -6.66
C VAL A 25 -2.53 18.04 -7.63
N LEU A 26 -2.27 16.78 -7.26
CA LEU A 26 -2.68 15.62 -8.05
C LEU A 26 -4.20 15.60 -8.28
N ALA A 27 -5.00 15.80 -7.23
CA ALA A 27 -6.45 15.81 -7.34
C ALA A 27 -6.94 16.92 -8.28
N SER A 28 -6.35 18.11 -8.20
CA SER A 28 -6.66 19.21 -9.11
C SER A 28 -6.31 18.87 -10.56
N ALA A 29 -5.11 18.32 -10.80
CA ALA A 29 -4.65 17.94 -12.13
C ALA A 29 -5.51 16.82 -12.75
N ALA A 30 -5.93 15.86 -11.94
CA ALA A 30 -6.77 14.75 -12.38
C ALA A 30 -8.15 15.19 -12.88
N THR A 31 -8.67 16.34 -12.43
CA THR A 31 -9.94 16.88 -12.96
C THR A 31 -9.82 17.44 -14.38
N ALA A 32 -8.61 17.86 -14.77
CA ALA A 32 -8.35 18.42 -16.10
C ALA A 32 -7.87 17.35 -17.09
N ASP A 33 -6.89 16.54 -16.68
CA ASP A 33 -6.37 15.41 -17.46
C ASP A 33 -5.93 14.28 -16.52
N PRO A 34 -6.79 13.25 -16.33
CA PRO A 34 -6.48 12.12 -15.46
C PRO A 34 -5.21 11.36 -15.86
N THR A 35 -4.97 11.23 -17.17
CA THR A 35 -3.86 10.41 -17.68
C THR A 35 -2.52 11.10 -17.43
N ALA A 36 -2.43 12.39 -17.75
CA ALA A 36 -1.25 13.19 -17.45
C ALA A 36 -1.01 13.27 -15.93
N ALA A 37 -2.06 13.48 -15.14
CA ALA A 37 -1.97 13.56 -13.69
C ALA A 37 -1.40 12.27 -13.05
N LEU A 38 -1.83 11.10 -13.49
CA LEU A 38 -1.33 9.83 -12.95
C LEU A 38 0.13 9.54 -13.34
N SER A 39 0.58 10.07 -14.48
CA SER A 39 1.94 9.86 -14.99
C SER A 39 2.98 10.79 -14.38
N ALA A 40 2.56 11.94 -13.85
CA ALA A 40 3.44 12.90 -13.20
C ALA A 40 3.65 12.58 -11.71
N SER A 41 4.71 13.15 -11.12
CA SER A 41 5.07 12.92 -9.71
C SER A 41 4.34 13.84 -8.72
N HIS A 42 3.92 15.03 -9.16
CA HIS A 42 3.21 16.03 -8.35
C HIS A 42 3.89 16.41 -7.01
N GLY A 43 5.19 16.17 -6.87
CA GLY A 43 5.92 16.41 -5.63
C GLY A 43 5.60 15.40 -4.52
N LEU A 44 4.99 14.27 -4.87
CA LEU A 44 4.75 13.18 -3.92
C LEU A 44 6.10 12.63 -3.44
N THR A 45 6.29 12.60 -2.13
CA THR A 45 7.52 12.08 -1.53
C THR A 45 7.63 10.58 -1.85
N PRO A 46 8.72 10.10 -2.46
CA PRO A 46 8.92 8.68 -2.72
C PRO A 46 8.76 7.86 -1.43
N PRO A 47 7.98 6.76 -1.42
CA PRO A 47 7.72 5.98 -0.22
C PRO A 47 9.00 5.48 0.47
N GLY A 48 10.00 5.07 -0.32
CA GLY A 48 11.31 4.67 0.20
C GLY A 48 12.05 5.79 0.93
N ALA A 49 12.00 7.02 0.39
CA ALA A 49 12.62 8.18 1.02
C ALA A 49 11.94 8.55 2.35
N PHE A 50 10.61 8.47 2.40
CA PHE A 50 9.86 8.64 3.65
C PHE A 50 10.28 7.61 4.70
N VAL A 51 10.32 6.32 4.32
CA VAL A 51 10.73 5.23 5.23
C VAL A 51 12.16 5.46 5.74
N LEU A 52 13.13 5.76 4.86
CA LEU A 52 14.51 6.04 5.26
C LEU A 52 14.60 7.23 6.24
N GLY A 53 13.85 8.30 5.97
CA GLY A 53 13.78 9.45 6.88
C GLY A 53 13.24 9.09 8.26
N THR A 54 12.22 8.23 8.34
CA THR A 54 11.64 7.78 9.62
C THR A 54 12.55 6.86 10.42
N VAL A 55 13.42 6.09 9.75
CA VAL A 55 14.39 5.18 10.39
C VAL A 55 15.61 5.95 10.91
N ALA A 56 16.03 7.02 10.21
CA ALA A 56 17.21 7.79 10.58
C ALA A 56 17.03 8.65 11.85
N ALA A 57 15.79 8.93 12.27
CA ALA A 57 15.49 9.75 13.46
C ALA A 57 14.45 9.11 14.41
N PRO A 58 14.79 8.03 15.13
CA PRO A 58 13.91 7.45 16.14
C PRO A 58 13.82 8.33 17.40
N PRO A 59 12.67 8.39 18.09
CA PRO A 59 11.40 7.70 17.82
C PRO A 59 10.44 8.49 16.90
N SER A 60 9.90 7.82 15.87
CA SER A 60 8.94 8.40 14.92
C SER A 60 7.70 7.52 14.73
N VAL A 61 6.51 8.11 14.77
CA VAL A 61 5.24 7.43 14.45
C VAL A 61 5.23 6.94 13.00
N GLY A 62 6.05 7.53 12.12
CA GLY A 62 6.21 7.10 10.73
C GLY A 62 6.73 5.66 10.57
N LEU A 63 7.39 5.10 11.59
CA LEU A 63 7.82 3.69 11.60
C LEU A 63 6.65 2.70 11.55
N ALA A 64 5.44 3.13 11.91
CA ALA A 64 4.23 2.32 11.78
C ALA A 64 3.96 1.92 10.31
N PHE A 65 4.39 2.72 9.35
CA PHE A 65 4.18 2.46 7.93
C PHE A 65 5.00 1.27 7.39
N PRO A 66 6.35 1.26 7.48
CA PRO A 66 7.13 0.10 7.06
C PRO A 66 6.85 -1.14 7.93
N ALA A 67 6.59 -0.97 9.23
CA ALA A 67 6.23 -2.09 10.11
C ALA A 67 4.88 -2.71 9.72
N GLY A 68 3.86 -1.88 9.44
CA GLY A 68 2.55 -2.32 8.99
C GLY A 68 2.61 -3.04 7.64
N ALA A 69 3.39 -2.52 6.69
CA ALA A 69 3.60 -3.15 5.39
C ALA A 69 4.27 -4.54 5.52
N ALA A 70 5.31 -4.66 6.34
CA ALA A 70 5.97 -5.94 6.60
C ALA A 70 5.03 -6.95 7.29
N LEU A 71 4.28 -6.51 8.29
CA LEU A 71 3.29 -7.34 8.98
C LEU A 71 2.18 -7.82 8.04
N LEU A 72 1.72 -6.96 7.12
CA LEU A 72 0.73 -7.31 6.11
C LEU A 72 1.24 -8.44 5.20
N ALA A 73 2.47 -8.30 4.68
CA ALA A 73 3.13 -9.33 3.87
C ALA A 73 3.26 -10.65 4.63
N LEU A 74 3.77 -10.62 5.88
CA LEU A 74 3.94 -11.82 6.71
C LEU A 74 2.61 -12.56 6.95
N VAL A 75 1.54 -11.83 7.26
CA VAL A 75 0.23 -12.43 7.52
C VAL A 75 -0.33 -13.10 6.27
N PHE A 76 -0.25 -12.44 5.12
CA PHE A 76 -0.76 -13.03 3.88
C PHE A 76 0.10 -14.20 3.40
N VAL A 77 1.42 -14.15 3.56
CA VAL A 77 2.31 -15.31 3.33
C VAL A 77 1.89 -16.49 4.21
N GLY A 78 1.69 -16.28 5.52
CA GLY A 78 1.23 -17.33 6.43
C GLY A 78 -0.15 -17.88 6.06
N THR A 79 -1.05 -17.01 5.58
CA THR A 79 -2.39 -17.39 5.12
C THR A 79 -2.32 -18.28 3.88
N VAL A 80 -1.53 -17.89 2.88
CA VAL A 80 -1.33 -18.68 1.65
C VAL A 80 -0.57 -19.97 1.94
N ALA A 81 0.43 -19.96 2.82
CA ALA A 81 1.14 -21.18 3.19
C ALA A 81 0.23 -22.23 3.84
N LYS A 82 -0.76 -21.79 4.62
CA LYS A 82 -1.69 -22.69 5.35
C LYS A 82 -2.94 -23.07 4.54
N PHE A 83 -3.44 -22.15 3.73
CA PHE A 83 -4.76 -22.29 3.09
C PHE A 83 -4.75 -22.01 1.58
N GLY A 84 -3.58 -21.76 0.99
CA GLY A 84 -3.44 -21.22 -0.36
C GLY A 84 -3.90 -22.16 -1.46
N ARG A 85 -5.00 -21.79 -2.13
CA ARG A 85 -5.45 -22.36 -3.40
C ARG A 85 -6.08 -21.25 -4.24
N GLY A 86 -6.01 -21.35 -5.57
CA GLY A 86 -6.71 -20.43 -6.49
C GLY A 86 -6.37 -18.95 -6.28
N THR A 87 -7.37 -18.14 -5.98
CA THR A 87 -7.30 -16.67 -5.80
C THR A 87 -6.42 -16.22 -4.64
N ALA A 88 -6.06 -17.11 -3.71
CA ALA A 88 -5.26 -16.76 -2.54
C ALA A 88 -3.90 -16.15 -2.87
N TYR A 89 -3.31 -16.49 -4.03
CA TYR A 89 -2.05 -15.90 -4.49
C TYR A 89 -2.19 -14.42 -4.86
N LEU A 90 -3.39 -13.94 -5.22
CA LEU A 90 -3.64 -12.52 -5.51
C LEU A 90 -3.49 -11.66 -4.24
N TYR A 91 -3.71 -12.24 -3.06
CA TYR A 91 -3.50 -11.51 -1.82
C TYR A 91 -2.04 -11.15 -1.62
N LEU A 92 -1.12 -12.02 -2.04
CA LEU A 92 0.32 -11.76 -1.94
C LEU A 92 0.69 -10.55 -2.78
N VAL A 93 0.10 -10.39 -3.97
CA VAL A 93 0.36 -9.23 -4.83
C VAL A 93 0.04 -7.93 -4.08
N GLY A 94 -1.14 -7.83 -3.47
CA GLY A 94 -1.50 -6.64 -2.69
C GLY A 94 -0.74 -6.51 -1.37
N ALA A 95 -0.31 -7.60 -0.75
CA ALA A 95 0.46 -7.58 0.48
C ALA A 95 1.92 -7.15 0.29
N PHE A 96 2.53 -7.52 -0.85
CA PHE A 96 3.89 -7.15 -1.21
C PHE A 96 3.97 -5.82 -1.97
N ALA A 97 2.87 -5.34 -2.56
CA ALA A 97 2.85 -4.06 -3.29
C ALA A 97 3.46 -2.88 -2.49
N PRO A 98 3.18 -2.69 -1.18
CA PRO A 98 3.79 -1.60 -0.42
C PRO A 98 5.30 -1.76 -0.26
N LEU A 99 5.79 -2.99 -0.12
CA LEU A 99 7.23 -3.28 -0.05
C LEU A 99 7.90 -2.98 -1.40
N GLY A 100 7.24 -3.29 -2.51
CA GLY A 100 7.69 -2.88 -3.85
C GLY A 100 7.74 -1.36 -4.03
N ALA A 101 6.76 -0.63 -3.49
CA ALA A 101 6.76 0.83 -3.51
C ALA A 101 7.94 1.44 -2.77
N PHE A 102 8.41 0.81 -1.68
CA PHE A 102 9.60 1.30 -0.95
C PHE A 102 10.88 1.22 -1.78
N SER A 103 10.95 0.28 -2.73
CA SER A 103 12.07 0.13 -3.66
C SER A 103 11.93 0.94 -4.95
N PHE A 104 10.80 1.59 -5.20
CA PHE A 104 10.56 2.28 -6.47
C PHE A 104 11.44 3.51 -6.64
N GLY A 105 11.59 4.32 -5.58
CA GLY A 105 12.41 5.54 -5.59
C GLY A 105 13.91 5.32 -5.81
N THR A 106 14.40 4.08 -5.71
CA THR A 106 15.79 3.73 -6.07
C THR A 106 15.94 3.21 -7.50
N ALA A 107 14.83 2.88 -8.17
CA ALA A 107 14.81 2.23 -9.49
C ALA A 107 14.43 3.18 -10.64
N VAL A 108 13.76 4.29 -10.37
CA VAL A 108 13.30 5.25 -11.38
C VAL A 108 13.64 6.70 -11.02
N ALA A 109 13.98 7.51 -12.03
CA ALA A 109 14.38 8.91 -11.85
C ALA A 109 13.23 9.83 -11.43
N VAL A 110 12.00 9.51 -11.86
CA VAL A 110 10.77 10.20 -11.47
C VAL A 110 9.73 9.13 -11.18
N GLU A 111 9.17 9.15 -9.97
CA GLU A 111 8.14 8.19 -9.55
C GLU A 111 6.74 8.73 -9.92
N PRO A 112 5.97 8.06 -10.80
CA PRO A 112 4.62 8.49 -11.15
C PRO A 112 3.66 8.35 -9.96
N SER A 113 2.93 9.40 -9.60
CA SER A 113 1.99 9.38 -8.47
C SER A 113 0.95 8.27 -8.60
N GLY A 114 0.50 7.98 -9.83
CA GLY A 114 -0.45 6.90 -10.09
C GLY A 114 0.11 5.52 -9.73
N ALA A 115 1.38 5.26 -10.03
CA ALA A 115 2.04 3.99 -9.67
C ALA A 115 2.21 3.87 -8.15
N THR A 116 2.63 4.96 -7.49
CA THR A 116 2.75 5.01 -6.03
C THR A 116 1.41 4.72 -5.35
N LEU A 117 0.33 5.38 -5.77
CA LEU A 117 -1.01 5.17 -5.22
C LEU A 117 -1.57 3.78 -5.55
N ALA A 118 -1.27 3.24 -6.72
CA ALA A 118 -1.67 1.88 -7.08
C ALA A 118 -1.04 0.85 -6.13
N LEU A 119 0.26 0.98 -5.84
CA LEU A 119 1.00 0.07 -4.98
C LEU A 119 0.66 0.22 -3.49
N LEU A 120 0.42 1.45 -3.03
CA LEU A 120 0.16 1.75 -1.62
C LEU A 120 -1.32 1.73 -1.23
N VAL A 121 -2.24 1.85 -2.17
CA VAL A 121 -3.66 1.98 -1.85
C VAL A 121 -4.48 0.95 -2.61
N VAL A 122 -4.44 0.99 -3.94
CA VAL A 122 -5.36 0.21 -4.78
C VAL A 122 -5.12 -1.29 -4.62
N LEU A 123 -3.87 -1.75 -4.76
CA LEU A 123 -3.54 -3.18 -4.68
C LEU A 123 -3.77 -3.77 -3.27
N PRO A 124 -3.33 -3.13 -2.17
CA PRO A 124 -3.64 -3.61 -0.83
C PRO A 124 -5.15 -3.67 -0.55
N LEU A 125 -5.92 -2.68 -0.99
CA LEU A 125 -7.38 -2.68 -0.84
C LEU A 125 -8.03 -3.79 -1.66
N ALA A 126 -7.65 -3.94 -2.93
CA ALA A 126 -8.16 -5.00 -3.80
C ALA A 126 -7.88 -6.39 -3.20
N ALA A 127 -6.64 -6.66 -2.76
CA ALA A 127 -6.29 -7.91 -2.10
C ALA A 127 -7.13 -8.16 -0.83
N THR A 128 -7.37 -7.13 -0.02
CA THR A 128 -8.21 -7.23 1.18
C THR A 128 -9.66 -7.54 0.82
N LEU A 129 -10.22 -6.92 -0.22
CA LEU A 129 -11.58 -7.17 -0.69
C LEU A 129 -11.76 -8.59 -1.21
N VAL A 130 -10.80 -9.09 -2.01
CA VAL A 130 -10.84 -10.48 -2.50
C VAL A 130 -10.73 -11.46 -1.31
N PHE A 131 -9.83 -11.20 -0.36
CA PHE A 131 -9.73 -12.02 0.85
C PHE A 131 -11.04 -12.05 1.65
N LEU A 132 -11.69 -10.90 1.86
CA LEU A 132 -12.97 -10.82 2.56
C LEU A 132 -14.09 -11.54 1.79
N GLY A 133 -14.09 -11.44 0.46
CA GLY A 133 -15.03 -12.17 -0.40
C GLY A 133 -14.87 -13.69 -0.26
N ASP A 134 -13.63 -14.18 -0.30
CA ASP A 134 -13.34 -15.62 -0.19
C ASP A 134 -13.68 -16.16 1.21
N VAL A 135 -13.40 -15.39 2.28
CA VAL A 135 -13.81 -15.73 3.66
C VAL A 135 -15.33 -15.73 3.80
N GLY A 136 -16.01 -14.72 3.25
CA GLY A 136 -17.47 -14.62 3.29
C GLY A 136 -18.15 -15.77 2.56
N TRP A 137 -17.65 -16.13 1.38
CA TRP A 137 -18.14 -17.26 0.61
C TRP A 137 -17.96 -18.59 1.34
N PHE A 138 -16.78 -18.80 1.94
CA PHE A 138 -16.51 -19.98 2.76
C PHE A 138 -17.52 -20.11 3.91
N LEU A 139 -17.74 -19.04 4.67
CA LEU A 139 -18.69 -19.03 5.80
C LEU A 139 -20.16 -19.22 5.37
N LEU A 140 -20.53 -18.84 4.15
CA LEU A 140 -21.87 -19.04 3.61
C LEU A 140 -22.07 -20.45 3.04
N SER A 141 -21.01 -21.07 2.52
CA SER A 141 -21.06 -22.39 1.88
C SER A 141 -20.93 -23.55 2.87
N ASP A 142 -20.29 -23.32 4.03
CA ASP A 142 -20.17 -24.28 5.14
C ASP A 142 -21.37 -24.21 6.13
N ARG A 143 -22.50 -23.65 5.70
CA ARG A 143 -23.79 -23.63 6.42
C ARG A 143 -24.79 -24.57 5.78
#